data_AF-A0A7W0K0N3-F1
#
_entry.id   AF-A0A7W0K0N3-F1
#
_cell.length_a   1.000
_cell.length_b   1.000
_cell.length_c   1.000
_cell.angle_alpha   90.00
_cell.angle_beta   90.00
_cell.angle_gamma   90.00
#
_symmetry.space_group_name_H-M   'P 1'
#
loop_
_entity.id
_entity.type
_entity.pdbx_description
1 polymer ?
#
loop_
_entity_poly.entity_id
_entity_poly.type
_entity_poly.pdbx_seq_one_letter_code
_entity_poly.pdbx_strand_id
1 'polypeptide(L)' 'SDARRASLPHWIRHYNERRTHTALGNRPPLDRVRNVLGRDS' A
#
# COMPACT_ATOMS: atom_id res chain seq x y z
N SER A 1 9.28 17.57 11.72
CA SER A 1 8.30 18.55 11.23
C SER A 1 6.91 17.98 11.42
N ASP A 2 6.03 18.71 12.09
CA ASP A 2 4.63 18.32 12.32
C ASP A 2 3.84 18.14 11.03
N ALA A 3 4.12 18.96 10.01
CA ALA A 3 3.50 18.83 8.69
C ALA A 3 3.76 17.47 8.04
N ARG A 4 4.96 16.89 8.23
CA ARG A 4 5.27 15.53 7.73
C ARG A 4 4.46 14.46 8.47
N ARG A 5 4.34 14.58 9.80
CA ARG A 5 3.56 13.64 10.61
C ARG A 5 2.07 13.70 10.25
N ALA A 6 1.52 14.90 10.11
CA ALA A 6 0.13 15.12 9.74
C ALA A 6 -0.21 14.57 8.33
N SER A 7 0.74 14.63 7.39
CA SER A 7 0.55 14.14 6.02
C SER A 7 0.82 12.64 5.85
N LEU A 8 1.48 11.99 6.82
CA LEU A 8 1.87 10.59 6.73
C LEU A 8 0.69 9.62 6.49
N PRO A 9 -0.44 9.71 7.21
CA PRO A 9 -1.57 8.80 6.98
C PRO A 9 -2.13 8.90 5.56
N HIS A 10 -2.21 10.12 5.03
CA HIS A 10 -2.65 10.36 3.66
C HIS A 10 -1.70 9.72 2.64
N TRP A 11 -0.39 9.91 2.82
CA TRP A 11 0.63 9.38 1.91
C TRP A 11 0.68 7.86 1.91
N ILE A 12 0.58 7.21 3.07
CA ILE A 12 0.55 5.75 3.18
C ILE A 12 -0.63 5.19 2.38
N ARG A 13 -1.83 5.74 2.58
CA ARG A 13 -3.02 5.31 1.84
C ARG A 13 -2.84 5.48 0.33
N HIS A 14 -2.39 6.66 -0.10
CA HIS A 14 -2.17 6.93 -1.52
C HIS A 14 -1.14 5.97 -2.14
N TYR A 15 -0.02 5.72 -1.46
CA TYR A 15 1.03 4.82 -1.92
C TYR A 15 0.49 3.39 -2.07
N ASN A 16 -0.19 2.87 -1.06
CA ASN A 16 -0.66 1.49 -1.07
C ASN A 16 -1.82 1.24 -2.03
N GLU A 17 -2.76 2.20 -2.16
CA GLU A 17 -4.01 1.97 -2.90
C GLU A 17 -4.00 2.51 -4.34
N ARG A 18 -3.15 3.49 -4.66
CA ARG A 18 -3.27 4.25 -5.92
C ARG A 18 -1.98 4.37 -6.71
N ARG A 19 -0.82 4.30 -6.07
CA ARG A 19 0.45 4.49 -6.77
C ARG A 19 0.77 3.26 -7.61
N THR A 20 0.79 3.42 -8.93
CA THR A 20 1.12 2.33 -9.86
C THR A 20 2.62 2.05 -9.86
N HIS A 21 2.99 0.76 -9.86
CA HIS A 21 4.39 0.34 -9.98
C HIS A 21 4.61 -0.50 -11.23
N THR A 22 5.60 -0.16 -12.05
CA THR A 22 5.95 -0.90 -13.28
C THR A 22 6.34 -2.35 -12.99
N ALA A 23 7.07 -2.57 -11.89
CA ALA A 23 7.42 -3.91 -11.40
C ALA A 23 6.20 -4.75 -10.96
N LEU A 24 5.03 -4.14 -10.79
CA LEU A 24 3.76 -4.79 -10.45
C LEU A 24 2.79 -4.80 -11.66
N GLY A 25 3.28 -4.55 -12.87
CA GLY A 25 2.42 -4.46 -14.06
C GLY A 25 1.49 -3.25 -14.03
N ASN A 26 1.98 -2.12 -13.53
CA ASN A 26 1.23 -0.87 -13.35
C ASN A 26 0.04 -0.98 -12.36
N ARG A 27 0.13 -1.90 -11.42
CA ARG A 27 -0.83 -2.04 -10.31
C ARG A 27 -0.30 -1.43 -9.02
N PRO A 28 -1.18 -1.02 -8.09
CA PRO A 28 -0.77 -0.56 -6.78
C PRO A 28 -0.19 -1.68 -5.91
N PRO A 29 0.59 -1.36 -4.86
CA PRO A 29 1.19 -2.35 -3.97
C PRO A 29 0.17 -3.27 -3.29
N LEU A 30 -1.00 -2.74 -2.93
CA LEU A 30 -2.05 -3.51 -2.26
C LEU A 30 -2.51 -4.72 -3.08
N ASP A 31 -2.54 -4.62 -4.41
CA ASP A 31 -2.96 -5.71 -5.31
C ASP A 31 -2.06 -6.95 -5.22
N ARG A 32 -0.82 -6.80 -4.73
CA ARG A 32 0.09 -7.93 -4.50
C ARG A 32 -0.30 -8.72 -3.25
N VAL A 33 -0.98 -8.10 -2.28
CA VAL A 33 -1.33 -8.74 -1.02
C VAL A 33 -2.35 -9.84 -1.32
N ARG A 34 -1.86 -11.08 -1.40
CA ARG A 34 -2.74 -12.26 -1.43
C ARG A 34 -3.47 -12.28 -0.10
N ASN A 35 -4.80 -12.40 -0.14
CA ASN A 35 -5.61 -12.68 1.05
C ASN A 35 -5.30 -14.12 1.50
N VAL A 36 -4.16 -14.27 2.17
CA VAL A 36 -3.79 -15.53 2.81
C VAL A 36 -4.63 -15.58 4.07
N LEU A 37 -5.78 -16.26 4.00
CA LEU A 37 -6.41 -16.77 5.21
C LEU A 37 -5.34 -17.66 5.85
N GLY A 38 -4.76 -17.20 6.95
CA GLY A 38 -3.76 -17.96 7.69
C GLY A 38 -4.33 -19.35 7.95
N ARG A 39 -3.70 -20.38 7.38
CA ARG A 39 -4.05 -21.76 7.70
C ARG A 39 -3.23 -22.13 8.92
N ASP A 40 -3.71 -21.70 10.08
CA ASP A 40 -3.21 -22.18 11.36
C ASP A 40 -3.78 -23.60 11.54
N SER A 41 -2.94 -24.60 11.26
CA SER A 41 -3.18 -26.01 11.57
C SER A 41 -2.50 -26.39 12.88
#